data_AF-A0A9X2D3K7-F1
#
_entry.id   AF-A0A9X2D3K7-F1
#
_cell.length_a   1.000
_cell.length_b   1.000
_cell.length_c   1.000
_cell.angle_alpha   90.00
_cell.angle_beta   90.00
_cell.angle_gamma   90.00
#
_symmetry.space_group_name_H-M   'P 1'
#
loop_
_entity.id
_entity.type
_entity.pdbx_description
1 polymer ?
#
loop_
_entity_poly.entity_id
_entity_poly.type
_entity_poly.pdbx_seq_one_letter_code
_entity_poly.pdbx_strand_id
1 'polypeptide(L)'
;MKNLLKSILSLVGILALCACHHQNPLTTHSKQETLKFLLNASANAEKSLHIPIQKDSYGYAYLECMDGKNSSDLPCDALYLGMVSFAKEQHDSGFKHLSVKDLTDHSVYTSLAEDYAEYAATHEPHFISEKHL
;
A
#
# COMPACT_ATOMS: atom_id res chain seq x y z
N MET A 1 -26.11 46.76 -16.08
CA MET A 1 -25.04 46.08 -15.31
C MET A 1 -25.54 45.34 -14.05
N LYS A 2 -26.81 44.86 -13.97
CA LYS A 2 -27.34 44.21 -12.75
C LYS A 2 -27.72 42.73 -12.90
N ASN A 3 -27.69 42.19 -14.13
CA ASN A 3 -28.16 40.83 -14.40
C ASN A 3 -27.02 39.81 -14.62
N LEU A 4 -25.76 40.28 -14.75
CA LEU A 4 -24.60 39.41 -14.97
C LEU A 4 -23.99 38.87 -13.66
N LEU A 5 -24.25 39.51 -12.51
CA LEU A 5 -23.70 39.06 -11.22
C LEU A 5 -24.45 37.87 -10.60
N LYS A 6 -25.68 37.57 -11.03
CA LYS A 6 -26.48 36.48 -10.43
C LYS A 6 -26.16 35.10 -11.00
N SER A 7 -25.60 35.00 -12.21
CA SER A 7 -25.28 33.72 -12.83
C SER A 7 -23.92 33.14 -12.45
N ILE A 8 -23.03 33.95 -11.85
CA ILE A 8 -21.68 33.50 -11.47
C ILE A 8 -21.71 32.75 -10.14
N LEU A 9 -22.66 33.06 -9.24
CA LEU A 9 -22.74 32.43 -7.92
C LEU A 9 -23.25 30.98 -7.96
N SER A 10 -23.99 30.60 -9.00
CA SER A 10 -24.57 29.25 -9.14
C SER A 10 -23.59 28.22 -9.70
N LEU A 11 -22.51 28.67 -10.36
CA LEU A 11 -21.56 27.77 -11.05
C LEU A 11 -20.41 27.32 -10.15
N VAL A 12 -20.11 28.08 -9.08
CA VAL A 12 -19.05 27.75 -8.10
C VAL A 12 -19.47 26.62 -7.16
N GLY A 13 -20.78 26.38 -6.97
CA GLY A 13 -21.29 25.33 -6.07
C GLY A 13 -21.15 23.90 -6.62
N ILE A 14 -21.08 23.72 -7.94
CA ILE A 14 -21.02 22.38 -8.57
C ILE A 14 -19.57 21.86 -8.65
N LEU A 15 -18.59 22.76 -8.76
CA LEU A 15 -17.17 22.42 -8.82
C LEU A 15 -16.58 21.98 -7.46
N ALA A 16 -17.28 22.22 -6.36
CA ALA A 16 -16.84 21.84 -5.01
C ALA A 16 -17.16 20.37 -4.63
N LEU A 17 -17.89 19.62 -5.47
CA LEU A 17 -18.33 18.25 -5.17
C LEU A 17 -17.55 17.16 -5.91
N CYS A 18 -16.57 17.52 -6.75
CA CYS A 18 -15.56 16.58 -7.22
C CYS A 18 -14.44 16.41 -6.18
N ALA A 19 -14.80 16.20 -4.91
CA ALA A 19 -13.89 15.52 -4.01
C ALA A 19 -13.78 14.09 -4.53
N CYS A 20 -12.77 13.81 -5.35
CA CYS A 20 -12.43 12.45 -5.73
C CYS A 20 -12.23 11.67 -4.43
N HIS A 21 -13.19 10.82 -4.07
CA HIS A 21 -13.06 9.94 -2.92
C HIS A 21 -11.89 9.00 -3.21
N HIS A 22 -10.73 9.31 -2.63
CA HIS A 22 -9.60 8.40 -2.62
C HIS A 22 -9.99 7.20 -1.75
N GLN A 23 -10.25 6.07 -2.40
CA GLN A 23 -10.46 4.81 -1.71
C GLN A 23 -9.12 4.09 -1.58
N ASN A 24 -8.82 3.61 -0.38
CA ASN A 24 -7.58 2.88 -0.13
C ASN A 24 -7.58 1.60 -0.99
N PRO A 25 -6.63 1.40 -1.91
CA PRO A 25 -6.59 0.22 -2.78
C PRO A 25 -6.58 -1.12 -2.05
N LEU A 26 -6.12 -1.16 -0.79
CA LEU A 26 -6.16 -2.35 0.06
C LEU A 26 -7.60 -2.77 0.45
N THR A 27 -8.56 -1.86 0.36
CA THR A 27 -9.99 -2.10 0.66
C THR A 27 -10.86 -2.31 -0.56
N THR A 28 -10.35 -2.03 -1.77
CA THR A 28 -11.11 -2.13 -3.02
C THR A 28 -11.01 -3.50 -3.70
N HIS A 29 -10.15 -4.38 -3.18
CA HIS A 29 -9.93 -5.74 -3.69
C HIS A 29 -10.45 -6.78 -2.72
N SER A 30 -10.53 -8.04 -3.14
CA SER A 30 -10.83 -9.11 -2.20
C SER A 30 -9.73 -9.21 -1.15
N LYS A 31 -10.10 -9.64 0.06
CA LYS A 31 -9.15 -9.85 1.15
C LYS A 31 -7.96 -10.72 0.72
N GLN A 32 -8.22 -11.82 0.02
CA GLN A 32 -7.17 -12.72 -0.45
C GLN A 32 -6.19 -12.04 -1.43
N GLU A 33 -6.69 -11.21 -2.35
CA GLU A 33 -5.83 -10.44 -3.27
C GLU A 33 -4.99 -9.41 -2.51
N THR A 34 -5.58 -8.72 -1.53
CA THR A 34 -4.87 -7.76 -0.68
C THR A 34 -3.76 -8.45 0.13
N LEU A 35 -4.03 -9.58 0.78
CA LEU A 35 -3.03 -10.31 1.57
C LEU A 35 -1.88 -10.82 0.68
N LYS A 36 -2.22 -11.38 -0.48
CA LYS A 36 -1.23 -11.80 -1.48
C LYS A 36 -0.36 -10.64 -1.95
N PHE A 37 -0.98 -9.49 -2.22
CA PHE A 37 -0.26 -8.29 -2.62
C PHE A 37 0.71 -7.82 -1.52
N LEU A 38 0.23 -7.70 -0.27
CA LEU A 38 1.04 -7.25 0.86
C LEU A 38 2.26 -8.16 1.08
N LEU A 39 2.05 -9.49 1.02
CA LEU A 39 3.13 -10.47 1.17
C LEU A 39 4.21 -10.28 0.09
N ASN A 40 3.78 -10.23 -1.17
CA ASN A 40 4.71 -10.07 -2.28
C ASN A 40 5.44 -8.73 -2.23
N ALA A 41 4.71 -7.63 -1.96
CA ALA A 41 5.28 -6.30 -1.90
C ALA A 41 6.31 -6.20 -0.76
N SER A 42 5.97 -6.67 0.44
CA SER A 42 6.87 -6.64 1.61
C SER A 42 8.10 -7.52 1.36
N ALA A 43 7.93 -8.76 0.89
CA ALA A 43 9.04 -9.67 0.65
C ALA A 43 10.00 -9.16 -0.44
N ASN A 44 9.50 -8.56 -1.53
CA ASN A 44 10.36 -7.99 -2.57
C ASN A 44 11.08 -6.73 -2.06
N ALA A 45 10.43 -5.90 -1.24
CA ALA A 45 11.06 -4.75 -0.60
C ALA A 45 12.14 -5.19 0.40
N GLU A 46 11.86 -6.18 1.26
CA GLU A 46 12.82 -6.79 2.17
C GLU A 46 14.06 -7.31 1.45
N LYS A 47 13.84 -8.07 0.36
CA LYS A 47 14.92 -8.60 -0.47
C LYS A 47 15.76 -7.48 -1.10
N SER A 48 15.13 -6.45 -1.66
CA SER A 48 15.82 -5.31 -2.28
C SER A 48 16.64 -4.51 -1.26
N LEU A 49 16.10 -4.32 -0.06
CA LEU A 49 16.73 -3.58 1.02
C LEU A 49 17.73 -4.39 1.85
N HIS A 50 17.87 -5.70 1.57
CA HIS A 50 18.72 -6.62 2.32
C HIS A 50 18.38 -6.65 3.82
N ILE A 51 17.09 -6.53 4.16
CA ILE A 51 16.62 -6.62 5.54
C ILE A 51 16.97 -8.02 6.08
N PRO A 52 17.63 -8.13 7.23
CA PRO A 52 17.99 -9.42 7.82
C PRO A 52 16.73 -10.11 8.35
N ILE A 53 16.16 -10.97 7.52
CA ILE A 53 14.99 -11.77 7.82
C ILE A 53 15.43 -13.18 8.23
N GLN A 54 14.77 -13.76 9.22
CA GLN A 54 14.93 -15.18 9.50
C GLN A 54 14.48 -16.00 8.27
N LYS A 55 15.18 -17.10 8.02
CA LYS A 55 14.82 -18.02 6.94
C LYS A 55 13.35 -18.41 7.10
N ASP A 56 12.59 -18.32 6.01
CA ASP A 56 11.15 -18.62 5.95
C ASP A 56 10.23 -17.58 6.64
N SER A 57 10.72 -16.36 6.92
CA SER A 57 9.94 -15.25 7.54
C SER A 57 9.77 -14.03 6.63
N TYR A 58 9.69 -14.22 5.32
CA TYR A 58 9.49 -13.12 4.37
C TYR A 58 8.11 -12.48 4.52
N GLY A 59 8.02 -11.16 4.38
CA GLY A 59 6.77 -10.40 4.50
C GLY A 59 6.47 -9.90 5.91
N TYR A 60 7.25 -10.31 6.91
CA TYR A 60 7.06 -9.92 8.30
C TYR A 60 7.55 -8.51 8.60
N ALA A 61 8.46 -7.95 7.80
CA ALA A 61 8.96 -6.60 8.03
C ALA A 61 7.82 -5.58 8.03
N TYR A 62 6.80 -5.77 7.19
CA TYR A 62 5.62 -4.91 7.18
C TYR A 62 4.83 -4.98 8.49
N LEU A 63 4.61 -6.17 9.06
CA LEU A 63 3.97 -6.34 10.38
C LEU A 63 4.77 -5.61 11.45
N GLU A 64 6.08 -5.85 11.49
CA GLU A 64 6.96 -5.27 12.49
C GLU A 64 6.99 -3.74 12.41
N CYS A 65 7.00 -3.19 11.20
CA CYS A 65 6.92 -1.75 10.99
C CYS A 65 5.57 -1.17 11.42
N MET A 66 4.46 -1.85 11.12
CA MET A 66 3.12 -1.41 11.56
C MET A 66 2.90 -1.54 13.08
N ASP A 67 3.63 -2.45 13.73
CA ASP A 67 3.71 -2.55 15.20
C ASP A 67 4.64 -1.49 15.83
N GLY A 68 5.22 -0.60 15.02
CA GLY A 68 6.04 0.52 15.47
C GLY A 68 7.51 0.15 15.72
N LYS A 69 7.98 -1.03 15.30
CA LYS A 69 9.41 -1.33 15.30
C LYS A 69 10.08 -0.52 14.18
N ASN A 70 11.17 0.16 14.50
CA ASN A 70 11.98 0.86 13.50
C ASN A 70 13.44 0.88 13.98
N SER A 71 14.36 0.39 13.16
CA SER A 71 15.78 0.30 13.49
C SER A 71 16.63 0.45 12.23
N SER A 72 17.95 0.51 12.38
CA SER A 72 18.87 0.47 11.23
C SER A 72 18.67 -0.77 10.36
N ASP A 73 18.27 -1.87 10.98
CA ASP A 73 18.14 -3.18 10.35
C ASP A 73 16.71 -3.38 9.82
N LEU A 74 15.76 -2.54 10.22
CA LEU A 74 14.37 -2.51 9.75
C LEU A 74 13.99 -1.06 9.38
N PRO A 75 14.45 -0.53 8.24
CA PRO A 75 14.18 0.84 7.80
C PRO A 75 12.76 0.95 7.22
N CYS A 76 11.77 1.16 8.09
CA CYS A 76 10.35 1.09 7.71
C CYS A 76 9.93 2.05 6.60
N ASP A 77 10.46 3.28 6.59
CA ASP A 77 10.16 4.24 5.53
C ASP A 77 10.63 3.72 4.16
N ALA A 78 11.82 3.12 4.11
CA ALA A 78 12.35 2.51 2.89
C ALA A 78 11.54 1.28 2.48
N LEU A 79 11.11 0.47 3.46
CA LEU A 79 10.26 -0.69 3.22
C LEU A 79 8.93 -0.27 2.57
N TYR A 80 8.22 0.70 3.15
CA TYR A 80 6.94 1.18 2.60
C TYR A 80 7.12 1.76 1.19
N LEU A 81 8.21 2.50 0.95
CA LEU A 81 8.53 3.00 -0.39
C LEU A 81 8.80 1.86 -1.38
N GLY A 82 9.51 0.82 -0.96
CA GLY A 82 9.73 -0.38 -1.77
C GLY A 82 8.43 -1.10 -2.13
N MET A 83 7.51 -1.22 -1.16
CA MET A 83 6.18 -1.80 -1.40
C MET A 83 5.35 -0.98 -2.39
N VAL A 84 5.40 0.35 -2.31
CA VAL A 84 4.77 1.24 -3.29
C VAL A 84 5.44 1.14 -4.67
N SER A 85 6.76 0.98 -4.74
CA SER A 85 7.47 0.77 -6.02
C SER A 85 7.01 -0.53 -6.67
N PHE A 86 6.96 -1.62 -5.89
CA PHE A 86 6.44 -2.90 -6.33
C PHE A 86 5.02 -2.76 -6.91
N ALA A 87 4.12 -2.04 -6.24
CA ALA A 87 2.76 -1.80 -6.72
C ALA A 87 2.71 -1.09 -8.08
N LYS A 88 3.64 -0.15 -8.32
CA LYS A 88 3.72 0.63 -9.57
C LYS A 88 4.34 -0.16 -10.72
N GLU A 89 5.32 -1.02 -10.42
CA GLU A 89 5.99 -1.90 -11.39
C GLU A 89 5.06 -3.02 -11.86
N GLN A 90 4.13 -3.45 -11.02
CA GLN A 90 3.05 -4.37 -11.39
C GLN A 90 1.98 -3.61 -12.19
N HIS A 91 2.28 -3.33 -13.47
CA HIS A 91 1.48 -2.49 -14.38
C HIS A 91 -0.02 -2.85 -14.46
N ASP A 92 -0.37 -4.12 -14.24
CA ASP A 92 -1.75 -4.64 -14.28
C ASP A 92 -2.38 -4.88 -12.89
N SER A 93 -1.68 -4.51 -11.81
CA SER A 93 -2.25 -4.63 -10.47
C SER A 93 -3.19 -3.46 -10.18
N GLY A 94 -4.37 -3.74 -9.62
CA GLY A 94 -5.27 -2.69 -9.12
C GLY A 94 -4.70 -1.88 -7.95
N PHE A 95 -3.48 -2.20 -7.51
CA PHE A 95 -2.72 -1.50 -6.47
C PHE A 95 -1.79 -0.40 -7.03
N LYS A 96 -1.74 -0.15 -8.34
CA LYS A 96 -0.84 0.84 -8.96
C LYS A 96 -0.88 2.25 -8.34
N HIS A 97 -2.02 2.64 -7.78
CA HIS A 97 -2.23 3.94 -7.14
C HIS A 97 -2.02 3.94 -5.62
N LEU A 98 -1.58 2.82 -5.06
CA LEU A 98 -1.28 2.69 -3.65
C LEU A 98 -0.20 3.69 -3.24
N SER A 99 -0.48 4.44 -2.17
CA SER A 99 0.47 5.35 -1.55
C SER A 99 1.00 4.78 -0.23
N VAL A 100 2.08 5.37 0.30
CA VAL A 100 2.56 5.04 1.65
C VAL A 100 1.45 5.30 2.68
N LYS A 101 0.67 6.39 2.52
CA LYS A 101 -0.45 6.69 3.40
C LYS A 101 -1.50 5.57 3.41
N ASP A 102 -1.73 4.92 2.28
CA ASP A 102 -2.68 3.80 2.18
C ASP A 102 -2.15 2.55 2.89
N LEU A 103 -0.86 2.25 2.71
CA LEU A 103 -0.19 1.15 3.41
C LEU A 103 -0.21 1.38 4.93
N THR A 104 0.09 2.60 5.38
CA THR A 104 0.20 2.91 6.80
C THR A 104 -1.11 3.38 7.43
N ASP A 105 -2.25 3.19 6.76
CA ASP A 105 -3.55 3.50 7.35
C ASP A 105 -3.85 2.48 8.46
N HIS A 106 -3.77 2.95 9.72
CA HIS A 106 -3.98 2.10 10.88
C HIS A 106 -5.33 1.38 10.88
N SER A 107 -6.40 2.04 10.44
CA SER A 107 -7.73 1.44 10.45
C SER A 107 -7.84 0.26 9.47
N VAL A 108 -7.24 0.43 8.30
CA VAL A 108 -7.17 -0.61 7.27
C VAL A 108 -6.24 -1.73 7.74
N TYR A 109 -5.06 -1.42 8.27
CA TYR A 109 -4.13 -2.43 8.77
C TYR A 109 -4.73 -3.25 9.90
N THR A 110 -5.35 -2.62 10.91
CA THR A 110 -5.99 -3.35 12.01
C THR A 110 -7.05 -4.32 11.50
N SER A 111 -7.77 -3.99 10.43
CA SER A 111 -8.76 -4.90 9.82
C SER A 111 -8.15 -6.10 9.08
N LEU A 112 -6.84 -6.06 8.78
CA LEU A 112 -6.11 -7.07 8.01
C LEU A 112 -5.05 -7.80 8.83
N ALA A 113 -4.66 -7.29 10.00
CA ALA A 113 -3.43 -7.68 10.69
C ALA A 113 -3.37 -9.18 11.04
N GLU A 114 -4.43 -9.72 11.64
CA GLU A 114 -4.50 -11.14 12.01
C GLU A 114 -4.40 -12.05 10.78
N ASP A 115 -5.18 -11.75 9.75
CA ASP A 115 -5.19 -12.54 8.52
C ASP A 115 -3.89 -12.40 7.73
N TYR A 116 -3.26 -11.22 7.77
CA TYR A 116 -1.98 -11.00 7.13
C TYR A 116 -0.86 -11.77 7.83
N ALA A 117 -0.85 -11.79 9.17
CA ALA A 117 0.08 -12.62 9.93
C ALA A 117 -0.08 -14.11 9.60
N GLU A 118 -1.32 -14.62 9.58
CA GLU A 118 -1.59 -16.00 9.19
C GLU A 118 -1.19 -16.29 7.74
N TYR A 119 -1.53 -15.39 6.81
CA TYR A 119 -1.22 -15.54 5.40
C TYR A 119 0.30 -15.56 5.16
N ALA A 120 1.04 -14.63 5.77
CA ALA A 120 2.50 -14.56 5.68
C ALA A 120 3.18 -15.78 6.32
N ALA A 121 2.59 -16.40 7.34
CA ALA A 121 3.09 -17.62 7.95
C ALA A 121 2.89 -18.89 7.09
N THR A 122 1.93 -18.86 6.16
CA THR A 122 1.45 -20.07 5.46
C THR A 122 1.66 -20.04 3.95
N HIS A 123 2.11 -18.92 3.39
CA HIS A 123 2.30 -18.72 1.96
C HIS A 123 3.71 -18.24 1.63
N GLU A 124 4.24 -18.68 0.50
CA GLU A 124 5.51 -18.19 -0.02
C GLU A 124 5.31 -16.95 -0.90
N PRO A 125 6.16 -15.91 -0.76
CA PRO A 125 6.10 -14.74 -1.62
C PRO A 125 6.58 -15.07 -3.04
N HIS A 126 5.99 -14.38 -4.01
CA HIS A 126 6.47 -14.38 -5.38
C HIS A 126 7.52 -13.27 -5.59
N PHE A 127 8.78 -13.65 -5.76
CA PHE A 127 9.86 -12.71 -6.07
C PHE A 127 9.89 -12.37 -7.56
N ILE A 128 10.02 -11.07 -7.88
CA ILE A 128 10.27 -10.65 -9.25
C ILE A 128 11.70 -11.07 -9.63
N SER A 129 11.85 -11.74 -10.78
CA SER A 129 13.15 -12.12 -11.32
C SER A 129 13.93 -10.85 -11.71
N GLU A 130 15.20 -10.76 -11.30
CA GLU A 130 16.12 -9.61 -11.51
C GLU A 130 16.32 -9.18 -12.98
N LYS A 131 15.72 -9.86 -13.96
CA LYS A 131 15.91 -9.61 -15.39
C LYS A 131 15.22 -8.34 -15.94
N HIS A 132 14.59 -7.53 -15.09
CA HIS A 132 13.83 -6.34 -15.51
C HIS A 132 14.33 -5.04 -14.85
N LEU A 133 15.54 -5.02 -14.27
CA LEU A 133 16.25 -3.80 -13.90
C LEU A 133 17.17 -3.34 -15.02
#